data_AF-A0A5K0XF57-F1
#
_entry.id   AF-A0A5K0XF57-F1
#
_cell.length_a   1.000
_cell.length_b   1.000
_cell.length_c   1.000
_cell.angle_alpha   90.00
_cell.angle_beta   90.00
_cell.angle_gamma   90.00
#
_symmetry.space_group_name_H-M   'P 1'
#
loop_
_entity.id
_entity.type
_entity.pdbx_description
1 polymer ?
#
loop_
_entity_poly.entity_id
_entity_poly.type
_entity_poly.pdbx_seq_one_letter_code
_entity_poly.pdbx_strand_id
1 'polypeptide(L)' 'MGAFTFVCRSEGDEWSAKQLSGGIEASASSTFDLQRRLVQAAFASDSSGPVQSSFSLVTPSSAVFQVSGKTSRSFI' A
#
# COMPACT_ATOMS: atom_id res chain seq x y z
N MET A 1 6.26 15.01 -2.49
CA MET A 1 5.21 14.50 -1.57
C MET A 1 4.18 13.76 -2.40
N GLY A 2 4.48 12.51 -2.77
CA GLY A 2 3.53 11.64 -3.45
C GLY A 2 2.90 10.70 -2.44
N ALA A 3 1.59 10.45 -2.57
CA ALA A 3 0.95 9.33 -1.89
C ALA A 3 0.77 8.22 -2.92
N PHE A 4 1.28 7.03 -2.61
CA PHE A 4 1.04 5.82 -3.39
C PHE A 4 -0.30 5.25 -2.96
N THR A 5 -1.27 5.24 -3.87
CA THR A 5 -2.57 4.65 -3.62
C THR A 5 -2.62 3.29 -4.30
N PHE A 6 -2.98 2.27 -3.54
CA PHE A 6 -3.15 0.89 -3.98
C PHE A 6 -4.59 0.47 -3.72
N VAL A 7 -5.17 -0.20 -4.70
CA VAL A 7 -6.49 -0.81 -4.60
C VAL A 7 -6.28 -2.29 -4.31
N CYS A 8 -6.71 -2.73 -3.14
CA CYS A 8 -6.71 -4.13 -2.74
C CYS A 8 -8.08 -4.75 -3.00
N ARG A 9 -8.10 -5.95 -3.55
CA ARG A 9 -9.30 -6.71 -3.84
C ARG A 9 -9.07 -8.16 -3.41
N SER A 10 -10.07 -8.72 -2.75
CA SER A 10 -10.13 -10.15 -2.46
C SER A 10 -10.90 -10.82 -3.59
N GLU A 11 -10.33 -11.88 -4.13
CA GLU A 11 -11.01 -12.77 -5.07
C GLU A 11 -10.81 -14.22 -4.61
N GLY A 12 -11.89 -14.85 -4.17
CA GLY A 12 -11.84 -16.18 -3.56
C GLY A 12 -11.03 -16.17 -2.26
N ASP A 13 -9.91 -16.89 -2.25
CA ASP A 13 -8.97 -17.06 -1.12
C ASP A 13 -7.67 -16.24 -1.28
N GLU A 14 -7.57 -15.40 -2.32
CA GLU A 14 -6.40 -14.57 -2.57
C GLU A 14 -6.74 -13.08 -2.55
N TRP A 15 -5.84 -12.29 -1.97
CA TRP A 15 -5.88 -10.84 -2.04
C TRP A 15 -4.89 -10.36 -3.11
N SER A 16 -5.35 -9.49 -3.98
CA SER A 16 -4.53 -8.82 -4.98
C SER A 16 -4.57 -7.32 -4.73
N ALA A 17 -3.46 -6.64 -4.96
CA ALA A 17 -3.35 -5.20 -4.83
C ALA A 17 -2.61 -4.61 -6.03
N LYS A 18 -3.15 -3.51 -6.53
CA LYS A 18 -2.60 -2.80 -7.69
C LYS A 18 -2.49 -1.32 -7.41
N GLN A 19 -1.33 -0.74 -7.73
CA GLN A 19 -1.12 0.69 -7.62
C GLN A 19 -1.96 1.45 -8.66
N LEU A 20 -2.63 2.52 -8.24
CA LEU A 20 -3.45 3.36 -9.11
C LEU A 20 -2.59 4.24 -10.05
N SER A 21 -1.49 4.79 -9.52
CA SER A 21 -0.58 5.70 -10.24
C SER A 21 0.76 5.05 -10.64
N GLY A 22 0.85 3.72 -10.67
CA GLY A 22 2.10 3.04 -11.03
C GLY A 22 1.88 1.60 -11.50
N GLY A 23 2.99 0.92 -11.82
CA GLY A 23 3.00 -0.47 -12.28
C GLY A 23 3.30 -1.50 -11.17
N ILE A 24 3.18 -1.11 -9.90
CA ILE A 24 3.42 -2.01 -8.78
C ILE A 24 2.15 -2.79 -8.48
N GLU A 25 2.27 -4.12 -8.54
CA GLU A 25 1.22 -5.07 -8.20
C GLU A 25 1.76 -6.13 -7.24
N ALA A 26 0.91 -6.60 -6.35
CA ALA A 26 1.23 -7.66 -5.39
C ALA A 26 0.00 -8.53 -5.16
N SER A 27 0.19 -9.84 -5.03
CA SER A 27 -0.85 -10.74 -4.54
C SER A 27 -0.35 -11.53 -3.34
N ALA A 28 -1.26 -11.94 -2.47
CA ALA A 28 -1.00 -12.76 -1.29
C ALA A 28 -2.30 -13.40 -0.78
N SER A 29 -2.23 -14.57 -0.17
CA SER A 29 -3.40 -15.21 0.45
C SER A 29 -3.93 -14.47 1.68
N SER A 30 -3.17 -13.52 2.24
CA SER A 30 -3.56 -12.76 3.43
C SER A 30 -3.28 -11.27 3.26
N THR A 31 -4.16 -10.45 3.82
CA THR A 31 -4.02 -8.98 3.84
C THR A 31 -2.73 -8.52 4.50
N PHE A 32 -2.24 -9.28 5.48
CA PHE A 32 -1.00 -8.96 6.20
C PHE A 32 0.25 -9.10 5.31
N ASP A 33 0.38 -10.20 4.59
CA ASP A 33 1.45 -10.40 3.62
C ASP A 33 1.36 -9.41 2.45
N LEU A 34 0.13 -9.14 2.00
CA LEU A 34 -0.14 -8.14 0.97
C LEU A 34 0.37 -6.76 1.39
N GLN A 35 -0.01 -6.30 2.59
CA GLN A 35 0.43 -5.01 3.14
C GLN A 35 1.95 -4.93 3.23
N ARG A 36 2.63 -5.97 3.72
CA ARG A 36 4.09 -6.00 3.82
C ARG A 36 4.75 -5.88 2.44
N ARG A 37 4.28 -6.63 1.45
CA ARG A 37 4.76 -6.56 0.06
C ARG A 37 4.57 -5.16 -0.53
N LEU A 38 3.39 -4.56 -0.33
CA LEU A 38 3.09 -3.22 -0.81
C LEU A 38 3.95 -2.15 -0.13
N VAL A 39 4.18 -2.25 1.19
CA VAL A 39 5.07 -1.34 1.93
C VAL A 39 6.49 -1.46 1.41
N GLN A 40 7.00 -2.68 1.21
CA GLN A 40 8.33 -2.89 0.63
C GLN A 40 8.44 -2.31 -0.78
N ALA A 41 7.44 -2.52 -1.63
CA ALA A 41 7.45 -2.00 -2.99
C ALA A 41 7.38 -0.47 -3.02
N ALA A 42 6.53 0.13 -2.18
CA ALA A 42 6.46 1.59 -2.01
C ALA A 42 7.78 2.16 -1.47
N PHE A 43 8.41 1.48 -0.49
CA PHE A 43 9.70 1.87 0.07
C PHE A 43 10.84 1.76 -0.95
N ALA A 44 10.85 0.70 -1.77
CA ALA A 44 11.81 0.55 -2.87
C ALA A 44 11.63 1.64 -3.94
N SER A 45 10.41 2.11 -4.15
CA SER A 45 10.09 3.17 -5.11
C SER A 45 10.40 4.58 -4.57
N ASP A 46 10.16 4.84 -3.28
CA ASP A 46 10.39 6.11 -2.59
C ASP A 46 11.51 5.95 -1.54
N SER A 47 12.74 5.71 -2.02
CA SER A 47 13.95 5.46 -1.21
C SER A 47 14.42 6.67 -0.36
N SER A 48 13.52 7.51 0.15
CA SER A 48 13.82 8.84 0.72
C SER A 48 13.19 9.18 2.09
N GLY A 49 12.63 8.23 2.84
CA GLY A 49 12.25 8.51 4.23
C GLY A 49 11.28 7.55 4.89
N PRO A 50 10.84 7.84 6.12
CA PRO A 50 9.83 7.05 6.81
C PRO A 50 8.50 7.11 6.03
N VAL A 51 8.00 5.95 5.63
CA VAL A 51 6.71 5.81 4.95
C VAL A 51 5.61 5.55 5.98
N GLN A 52 4.48 6.22 5.84
CA GLN A 52 3.27 5.94 6.61
C GLN A 52 2.30 5.20 5.70
N SER A 53 1.91 4.01 6.10
CA SER A 53 0.83 3.27 5.43
C SER A 53 -0.50 3.45 6.16
N SER A 54 -1.58 3.37 5.42
CA SER A 54 -2.95 3.37 5.91
C SER A 54 -3.74 2.34 5.12
N PHE A 55 -4.31 1.36 5.82
CA PHE A 55 -5.17 0.34 5.23
C PHE A 55 -6.61 0.56 5.67
N SER A 56 -7.51 0.69 4.71
CA SER A 56 -8.93 0.92 4.95
C SER A 56 -9.76 -0.08 4.16
N LEU A 57 -10.50 -0.94 4.85
CA LEU A 57 -11.46 -1.85 4.22
C LEU A 57 -12.72 -1.08 3.86
N VAL A 58 -13.09 -1.10 2.57
CA VAL A 58 -14.33 -0.47 2.07
C VAL A 58 -15.46 -1.49 2.07
N THR A 59 -15.14 -2.74 1.70
CA THR A 59 -16.04 -3.88 1.72
C THR A 59 -15.26 -5.11 2.21
N PRO A 60 -15.94 -6.20 2.63
CA PRO A 60 -15.26 -7.44 3.01
C PRO A 60 -14.36 -8.03 1.91
N SER A 61 -14.56 -7.63 0.65
CA SER A 61 -13.75 -8.04 -0.50
C SER A 61 -12.96 -6.92 -1.18
N SER A 62 -12.93 -5.70 -0.63
CA SER A 62 -12.16 -4.60 -1.21
C SER A 62 -11.62 -3.67 -0.13
N ALA A 63 -10.36 -3.30 -0.29
CA ALA A 63 -9.66 -2.37 0.57
C ALA A 63 -8.90 -1.34 -0.25
N VAL A 64 -8.63 -0.20 0.36
CA VAL A 64 -7.72 0.80 -0.18
C VAL A 64 -6.52 0.85 0.75
N PHE A 65 -5.33 0.81 0.16
CA PHE A 65 -4.08 0.95 0.87
C PHE A 65 -3.36 2.19 0.38
N GLN A 66 -3.13 3.15 1.26
CA GLN A 66 -2.40 4.36 0.93
C GLN A 66 -1.07 4.38 1.67
N VAL A 67 0.01 4.60 0.93
CA VAL A 67 1.35 4.78 1.49
C VAL A 67 1.79 6.20 1.17
N SER A 68 1.99 7.03 2.18
CA SER A 68 2.51 8.37 2.06
C SER A 68 3.92 8.44 2.62
N GLY A 69 4.87 8.90 1.82
CA GLY A 69 6.21 9.22 2.33
C GLY A 69 6.11 10.42 3.28
N LYS A 70 6.39 10.23 4.57
CA LYS A 70 6.61 11.35 5.48
C LYS A 70 8.03 11.83 5.26
N THR A 71 8.21 12.80 4.34
CA THR A 71 9.33 13.72 4.52
C THR A 71 9.13 14.36 5.88
N SER A 72 9.99 14.01 6.84
CA SER A 72 10.05 14.63 8.16
C SER A 72 10.27 16.13 8.00
N ARG A 73 9.19 16.89 7.83
CA ARG A 73 9.16 18.29 8.20
C ARG A 73 8.75 18.30 9.66
N SER A 74 9.79 18.29 10.48
CA SER A 74 9.78 18.74 11.87
C SER A 74 8.74 19.85 12.09
N PHE A 75 7.82 19.55 12.99
CA PHE A 75 7.16 20.49 13.91
C PHE A 75 6.94 19.60 15.13
N ILE A 76 7.76 19.65 16.19
CA ILE A 76 8.31 20.76 16.97
C ILE A 76 9.44 20.19 17.84
#